data_AF-A0AAW0JBH9-F1
#
_entry.id   AF-A0AAW0JBH9-F1
#
_cell.length_a   1.000
_cell.length_b   1.000
_cell.length_c   1.000
_cell.angle_alpha   90.00
_cell.angle_beta   90.00
_cell.angle_gamma   90.00
#
_symmetry.space_group_name_H-M   'P 1'
#
loop_
_entity.id
_entity.type
_entity.pdbx_description
1 polymer ?
#
loop_
_entity_poly.entity_id
_entity_poly.type
_entity_poly.pdbx_seq_one_letter_code
_entity_poly.pdbx_strand_id
1 'polypeptide(L)' 'MSLSRVLEVKGFFLITSCNWTKAELLDVFSEGFELFEELPTPKFSFGGRSGNTVAALVFQKSETSLDKVS' A
#
# COMPACT_ATOMS: atom_id res chain seq x y z
N MET A 1 -15.56 -3.21 8.67
CA MET A 1 -15.67 -2.30 7.50
C MET A 1 -14.45 -2.53 6.63
N SER A 2 -14.60 -2.68 5.31
CA SER A 2 -13.46 -2.84 4.38
C SER A 2 -13.12 -1.51 3.73
N LEU A 3 -11.83 -1.21 3.55
CA LEU A 3 -11.36 0.01 2.89
C LEU A 3 -11.89 0.12 1.45
N SER A 4 -12.04 -1.02 0.76
CA SER A 4 -12.60 -1.08 -0.60
C SER A 4 -14.05 -0.60 -0.69
N ARG A 5 -14.82 -0.61 0.42
CA ARG A 5 -16.21 -0.11 0.43
C ARG A 5 -16.32 1.40 0.64
N VAL A 6 -15.24 2.03 1.13
CA VAL A 6 -15.21 3.47 1.42
C VAL A 6 -14.62 4.26 0.26
N LEU A 7 -13.75 3.63 -0.54
CA LEU A 7 -13.12 4.24 -1.70
C LEU A 7 -13.97 4.05 -2.97
N GLU A 8 -14.14 5.15 -3.73
CA GLU A 8 -14.64 5.09 -5.10
C GLU A 8 -13.69 4.28 -6.00
N VAL A 9 -14.22 3.78 -7.11
CA VAL A 9 -13.41 3.14 -8.16
C VAL A 9 -12.31 4.10 -8.61
N LYS A 10 -11.08 3.59 -8.76
CA LYS A 10 -9.87 4.40 -9.01
C LYS A 10 -9.50 5.38 -7.90
N GLY A 11 -10.17 5.36 -6.75
CA GLY A 11 -9.81 6.12 -5.56
C GLY A 11 -8.49 5.65 -4.95
N PHE A 12 -7.82 6.55 -4.23
CA PHE A 12 -6.49 6.31 -3.68
C PHE A 12 -6.50 6.25 -2.15
N PHE A 13 -5.57 5.49 -1.59
CA PHE A 13 -5.17 5.66 -0.19
C PHE A 13 -3.66 5.57 -0.04
N LEU A 14 -3.16 6.20 1.02
CA LEU A 14 -1.76 6.19 1.43
C LEU A 14 -1.62 5.41 2.73
N ILE A 15 -0.61 4.55 2.81
CA ILE A 15 -0.22 3.87 4.04
C ILE A 15 1.26 4.07 4.33
N THR A 16 1.56 4.46 5.57
CA THR A 16 2.92 4.51 6.13
C THR A 16 3.05 3.50 7.26
N SER A 17 4.03 2.62 7.22
CA SER A 17 4.20 1.55 8.23
C SER A 17 5.67 1.36 8.60
N CYS A 18 5.97 1.22 9.90
CA CYS A 18 7.27 0.74 10.39
C CYS A 18 7.25 -0.76 10.71
N ASN A 19 6.08 -1.40 10.64
CA ASN A 19 5.88 -2.80 11.00
C ASN A 19 5.90 -3.73 9.79
N TRP A 20 5.53 -3.21 8.61
CA TRP A 20 5.44 -3.99 7.38
C TRP A 20 6.37 -3.44 6.31
N THR A 21 7.04 -4.35 5.63
CA THR A 21 7.83 -4.09 4.43
C THR A 21 6.93 -3.76 3.25
N LYS A 22 7.54 -3.21 2.19
CA LYS A 22 6.84 -3.01 0.91
C LYS A 22 6.20 -4.31 0.40
N ALA A 23 6.95 -5.42 0.42
CA ALA A 23 6.47 -6.68 -0.12
C ALA A 23 5.25 -7.22 0.65
N GLU A 24 5.26 -7.12 1.98
CA GLU A 24 4.12 -7.51 2.82
C GLU A 24 2.89 -6.64 2.57
N LEU A 25 3.08 -5.32 2.45
CA LEU A 25 1.98 -4.42 2.11
C LEU A 25 1.39 -4.73 0.72
N LEU A 26 2.23 -5.04 -0.26
CA LEU A 26 1.77 -5.44 -1.59
C LEU A 26 0.93 -6.72 -1.54
N ASP A 27 1.33 -7.70 -0.73
CA ASP A 27 0.58 -8.93 -0.53
C ASP A 27 -0.78 -8.68 0.13
N VAL A 28 -0.79 -7.93 1.24
CA VAL A 28 -2.00 -7.59 2.02
C VAL A 28 -3.05 -6.87 1.17
N PHE A 29 -2.63 -5.97 0.28
CA PHE A 29 -3.55 -5.16 -0.53
C PHE A 29 -3.70 -5.64 -1.97
N SER A 30 -3.07 -6.77 -2.36
CA SER A 30 -3.13 -7.31 -3.72
C SER A 30 -4.55 -7.61 -4.19
N GLU A 31 -5.47 -7.93 -3.28
CA GLU A 31 -6.87 -8.15 -3.58
C GLU A 31 -7.64 -6.81 -3.63
N GLY A 32 -7.77 -6.27 -4.84
CA GLY A 32 -8.61 -5.08 -5.12
C GLY A 32 -7.87 -3.75 -5.10
N PHE A 33 -6.56 -3.75 -4.88
CA PHE A 33 -5.73 -2.57 -5.03
C PHE A 33 -4.45 -2.83 -5.82
N GLU A 34 -4.03 -1.80 -6.54
CA GLU A 34 -2.79 -1.76 -7.29
C GLU A 34 -1.85 -0.72 -6.66
N LEU A 35 -0.55 -1.03 -6.62
CA LEU A 35 0.44 -0.04 -6.22
C LEU A 35 0.49 1.07 -7.26
N PHE A 36 0.22 2.30 -6.83
CA PHE A 36 0.37 3.49 -7.66
C PHE A 36 1.77 4.09 -7.53
N GLU A 37 2.24 4.28 -6.30
CA GLU A 37 3.53 4.91 -6.04
C GLU A 37 4.15 4.43 -4.72
N GLU A 38 5.48 4.30 -4.67
CA GLU A 38 6.23 4.21 -3.42
C GLU A 38 6.84 5.58 -3.12
N LEU A 39 6.48 6.15 -1.98
CA LEU A 39 7.01 7.44 -1.56
C LEU A 39 8.40 7.28 -0.93
N PRO A 40 9.30 8.25 -1.14
CA PRO A 40 10.63 8.22 -0.54
C PRO A 40 10.52 8.24 0.98
N THR A 41 11.20 7.29 1.64
CA THR A 41 11.28 7.22 3.10
C THR A 41 12.71 7.43 3.61
N PRO A 42 12.88 7.85 4.87
CA PRO A 42 14.19 7.96 5.48
C PRO A 42 14.93 6.61 5.45
N LYS A 43 16.08 6.61 4.77
CA LYS A 43 16.99 5.47 4.73
C LYS A 43 17.93 5.56 5.92
N PHE A 44 18.03 4.49 6.69
CA PHE A 44 19.00 4.37 7.77
C PHE A 44 20.09 3.39 7.36
N SER A 45 21.34 3.77 7.58
CA SER A 45 22.50 2.95 7.24
C SER A 45 23.29 2.63 8.50
N PHE A 46 23.47 1.35 8.81
CA PHE A 46 24.26 0.90 9.95
C PHE A 46 25.20 -0.24 9.54
N GLY A 47 26.50 -0.08 9.82
CA GLY A 47 27.51 -1.11 9.51
C GLY A 47 27.62 -1.49 8.03
N GLY A 48 27.34 -0.56 7.10
CA GLY A 48 27.37 -0.81 5.66
C GLY A 48 26.12 -1.45 5.07
N ARG A 49 25.10 -1.76 5.89
CA ARG A 49 23.78 -2.22 5.44
C ARG A 49 22.79 -1.05 5.51
N SER A 50 22.13 -0.77 4.39
CA SER A 50 21.05 0.21 4.28
C SER A 50 19.70 -0.47 4.41
N GLY A 51 18.86 0.00 5.33
CA GLY A 51 17.48 -0.44 5.49
C GLY A 51 16.51 0.76 5.49
N ASN A 52 15.27 0.52 5.08
CA ASN A 52 14.21 1.51 5.24
C ASN A 52 13.62 1.35 6.65
N THR A 53 13.48 2.46 7.38
CA THR A 53 12.88 2.44 8.73
C THR A 53 11.36 2.31 8.67
N VAL A 54 10.79 2.73 7.53
CA VAL A 54 9.35 2.75 7.24
C VAL A 54 9.11 2.52 5.75
N ALA A 55 7.99 1.88 5.42
CA ALA A 55 7.43 1.81 4.06
C ALA A 55 6.32 2.86 3.93
N ALA A 56 6.27 3.56 2.80
CA ALA A 56 5.23 4.54 2.48
C ALA A 56 4.72 4.27 1.05
N LEU A 57 3.50 3.75 0.92
CA LEU A 57 2.94 3.31 -0.35
C LEU A 57 1.58 3.96 -0.63
N VAL A 58 1.39 4.39 -1.86
CA VAL A 58 0.11 4.84 -2.40
C VAL A 58 -0.50 3.69 -3.21
N PHE A 59 -1.72 3.31 -2.87
CA PHE A 59 -2.49 2.30 -3.56
C PHE A 59 -3.71 2.92 -4.24
N GLN A 60 -4.08 2.38 -5.40
CA GLN A 60 -5.29 2.72 -6.13
C GLN A 60 -6.27 1.55 -6.11
N LYS A 61 -7.56 1.81 -5.85
CA LYS A 61 -8.60 0.78 -5.94
C LYS A 61 -8.76 0.32 -7.39
N SER A 62 -8.59 -0.97 -7.62
CA SER A 62 -8.76 -1.59 -8.94
C SER A 62 -10.21 -1.54 -9.39
N GLU A 63 -10.40 -1.38 -10.70
CA GLU A 63 -11.72 -1.39 -11.38
C GLU A 63 -12.48 -2.71 -11.17
N THR A 64 -11.75 -3.81 -10.96
CA THR A 64 -12.30 -5.16 -10.85
C THR A 64 -12.75 -5.52 -9.43
N SER A 65 -12.63 -4.59 -8.47
CA SER A 65 -13.04 -4.84 -7.07
C SER A 65 -14.56 -4.98 -7.02
N LEU A 66 -15.06 -6.22 -7.15
CA LEU A 66 -16.46 -6.62 -7.25
C LEU A 66 -17.43 -5.58 -6.66
N ASP A 67 -17.95 -4.73 -7.52
CA ASP A 67 -19.30 -4.18 -7.41
C ASP A 67 -20.30 -5.32 -7.73
N LYS A 68 -20.18 -6.46 -7.03
CA LYS A 68 -21.32 -7.34 -6.78
C LYS A 68 -21.96 -6.87 -5.48
N VAL A 69 -22.57 -5.69 -5.54
CA VAL A 69 -23.62 -5.35 -4.60
C VAL A 69 -24.87 -6.07 -5.10
N SER A 70 -25.12 -7.25 -4.52
CA SER A 70 -26.48 -7.75 -4.34
C SER A 70 -27.20 -6.93 -3.27
#